data_AF-A0A7V0W8N5-F1
#
_entry.id   AF-A0A7V0W8N5-F1
#
_cell.length_a   1.000
_cell.length_b   1.000
_cell.length_c   1.000
_cell.angle_alpha   90.00
_cell.angle_beta   90.00
_cell.angle_gamma   90.00
#
_symmetry.space_group_name_H-M   'P 1'
#
loop_
_entity.id
_entity.type
_entity.pdbx_description
1 polymer ?
#
loop_
_entity_poly.entity_id
_entity_poly.type
_entity_poly.pdbx_seq_one_letter_code
_entity_poly.pdbx_strand_id
1 'polypeptide(L)'
;MRMETYIRKSLGMKAHWVTEVVETEEGWVARVDRLGNRRLRCGKCRGEVNWAKRWERVTHALVQAMALLAKKLFFKEVAEYFELDWKGVVAFVKRVVEEGLKLRKVKTLHLLGIDEVSRKKGHRYLTLVYDLERGRLL
;
A
#
# COMPACT_ATOMS: atom_id res chain seq x y z
N MET A 1 -4.55 -23.15 -32.58
CA MET A 1 -4.24 -22.45 -31.31
C MET A 1 -2.93 -23.03 -30.78
N ARG A 2 -1.87 -22.22 -30.60
CA ARG A 2 -0.55 -22.70 -30.14
C ARG A 2 -0.58 -23.13 -28.66
N MET A 3 0.00 -24.28 -28.32
CA MET A 3 -0.04 -24.88 -26.98
C MET A 3 0.53 -23.94 -25.90
N GLU A 4 1.59 -23.21 -26.26
CA GLU A 4 2.23 -22.20 -25.42
C GLU A 4 1.25 -21.08 -25.02
N THR A 5 0.40 -20.66 -25.98
CA THR A 5 -0.61 -19.64 -25.73
C THR A 5 -1.72 -20.15 -24.81
N TYR A 6 -2.10 -21.41 -24.98
CA TYR A 6 -3.08 -22.06 -24.12
C TYR A 6 -2.56 -22.16 -22.68
N ILE A 7 -1.38 -22.75 -22.47
CA ILE A 7 -0.76 -22.90 -21.15
C ILE A 7 -0.58 -21.54 -20.46
N ARG A 8 -0.06 -20.53 -21.16
CA ARG A 8 0.13 -19.18 -20.62
C ARG A 8 -1.19 -18.58 -20.12
N LYS A 9 -2.27 -18.73 -20.89
CA LYS A 9 -3.60 -18.20 -20.52
C LYS A 9 -4.21 -18.97 -19.35
N SER A 10 -4.20 -20.30 -19.40
CA SER A 10 -4.79 -21.17 -18.37
C SER A 10 -4.12 -21.00 -17.00
N LEU A 11 -2.80 -20.78 -16.97
CA LEU A 11 -2.04 -20.56 -15.73
C LEU A 11 -2.02 -19.08 -15.28
N GLY A 12 -2.72 -18.17 -15.98
CA GLY A 12 -2.78 -16.75 -15.62
C GLY A 12 -1.40 -16.05 -15.68
N MET A 13 -0.49 -16.54 -16.52
CA MET A 13 0.89 -16.08 -16.65
C MET A 13 0.97 -14.80 -17.49
N LYS A 14 0.37 -13.71 -17.02
CA LYS A 14 0.29 -12.43 -17.78
C LYS A 14 1.66 -11.78 -18.03
N ALA A 15 2.64 -12.06 -17.18
CA ALA A 15 3.96 -11.42 -17.22
C ALA A 15 5.10 -12.39 -17.61
N HIS A 16 4.78 -13.62 -17.98
CA HIS A 16 5.74 -14.68 -18.27
C HIS A 16 5.46 -15.29 -19.64
N TRP A 17 6.49 -15.85 -20.26
CA TRP A 17 6.39 -16.43 -21.58
C TRP A 17 6.66 -17.93 -21.51
N VAL A 18 5.78 -18.73 -22.10
CA VAL A 18 6.05 -20.14 -22.34
C VAL A 18 6.89 -20.20 -23.62
N THR A 19 8.14 -20.62 -23.50
CA THR A 19 9.12 -20.61 -24.59
C THR A 19 9.16 -21.95 -25.32
N GLU A 20 8.87 -23.03 -24.61
CA GLU A 20 8.90 -24.39 -25.15
C GLU A 20 7.89 -25.25 -24.39
N VAL A 21 7.27 -26.21 -25.10
CA VAL A 21 6.43 -27.25 -24.51
C VAL A 21 6.86 -28.58 -25.10
N VAL A 22 7.27 -29.51 -24.24
CA VAL A 22 7.68 -30.86 -24.60
C VAL A 22 6.68 -31.84 -24.02
N GLU A 23 6.22 -32.79 -24.83
CA GLU A 23 5.42 -33.91 -24.37
C GLU A 23 6.33 -35.05 -23.92
N THR A 24 6.04 -35.59 -22.75
CA THR A 24 6.74 -36.71 -22.11
C THR A 24 5.73 -37.80 -21.78
N GLU A 25 6.21 -38.99 -21.42
CA GLU A 25 5.35 -40.11 -21.01
C GLU A 25 4.49 -39.78 -19.77
N GLU A 26 4.91 -38.80 -18.96
CA GLU A 26 4.24 -38.36 -17.73
C GLU A 26 3.37 -37.10 -17.92
N GLY A 27 3.34 -36.52 -19.12
CA GLY A 27 2.52 -35.34 -19.44
C GLY A 27 3.27 -34.26 -20.22
N TRP A 28 2.98 -32.99 -19.96
CA TRP A 28 3.60 -31.87 -20.67
C TRP A 28 4.52 -31.07 -19.77
N VAL A 29 5.76 -30.86 -20.24
CA VAL A 29 6.77 -30.02 -19.59
C VAL A 29 6.87 -28.70 -20.36
N ALA A 30 6.49 -27.61 -19.71
CA ALA A 30 6.59 -26.25 -20.28
C ALA A 30 7.79 -25.49 -19.70
N ARG A 31 8.69 -25.00 -20.55
CA ARG A 31 9.72 -24.03 -20.14
C ARG A 31 9.13 -22.63 -20.11
N VAL A 32 9.38 -21.92 -19.01
CA VAL A 32 8.80 -20.59 -18.77
C VAL A 32 9.90 -19.59 -18.45
N ASP A 33 10.01 -18.56 -19.29
CA ASP A 33 10.89 -17.43 -19.04
C ASP A 33 10.28 -16.46 -18.03
N ARG A 34 11.10 -16.10 -17.04
CA ARG A 34 10.73 -15.13 -16.01
C ARG A 34 11.13 -13.73 -16.44
N LEU A 35 10.14 -12.83 -16.50
CA LEU A 35 10.42 -11.41 -16.72
C LEU A 35 11.00 -10.78 -15.45
N GLY A 36 12.32 -10.58 -15.44
CA GLY A 36 13.06 -10.03 -14.30
C GLY A 36 12.89 -10.85 -13.02
N ASN A 37 12.82 -10.18 -11.87
CA ASN A 37 12.71 -10.84 -10.55
C ASN A 37 11.29 -11.37 -10.22
N ARG A 38 10.33 -11.33 -11.15
CA ARG A 38 8.95 -11.77 -10.89
C ARG A 38 8.91 -13.28 -10.69
N ARG A 39 8.39 -13.74 -9.55
CA ARG A 39 8.21 -15.18 -9.27
C ARG A 39 6.99 -15.70 -10.01
N LEU A 40 7.07 -16.93 -10.53
CA LEU A 40 5.91 -17.62 -11.09
C LEU A 40 4.86 -17.81 -9.99
N ARG A 41 3.58 -17.66 -10.34
CA ARG A 41 2.48 -17.96 -9.44
C ARG A 41 2.42 -19.48 -9.24
N CYS A 42 3.12 -19.98 -8.24
CA CYS A 42 3.05 -21.38 -7.83
C CYS A 42 1.62 -21.69 -7.34
N GLY A 43 1.00 -22.74 -7.89
CA GLY A 43 -0.36 -23.16 -7.53
C GLY A 43 -0.50 -23.55 -6.05
N LYS A 44 0.58 -24.03 -5.43
CA LYS A 44 0.68 -24.41 -4.01
C LYS A 44 0.93 -23.22 -3.08
N CYS A 45 1.57 -22.18 -3.63
CA CYS A 45 2.01 -20.98 -2.92
C CYS A 45 0.97 -19.85 -3.00
N ARG A 46 -0.27 -20.17 -3.40
CA ARG A 46 -1.45 -19.29 -3.44
C ARG A 46 -1.92 -18.89 -2.02
N GLY A 47 -1.00 -18.66 -1.09
CA GLY A 47 -1.35 -18.02 0.17
C GLY A 47 -1.81 -16.60 -0.08
N GLU A 48 -2.90 -16.19 0.57
CA GLU A 48 -3.20 -14.77 0.70
C GLU A 48 -2.02 -14.09 1.39
N VAL A 49 -1.49 -13.04 0.78
CA VAL A 49 -0.46 -12.22 1.40
C VAL A 49 -1.17 -11.33 2.42
N ASN A 50 -1.16 -11.72 3.69
CA ASN A 50 -1.81 -10.99 4.78
C ASN A 50 -0.92 -9.88 5.38
N TRP A 51 0.35 -9.78 4.95
CA TRP A 51 1.31 -8.78 5.42
C TRP A 51 1.48 -7.58 4.49
N ALA A 52 0.76 -7.52 3.38
CA ALA A 52 0.77 -6.39 2.44
C ALA A 52 -0.60 -6.28 1.74
N LYS A 53 -1.00 -5.05 1.36
CA LYS A 53 -2.22 -4.91 0.54
C LYS A 53 -1.98 -5.49 -0.85
N ARG A 54 -3.06 -5.92 -1.49
CA ARG A 54 -3.05 -6.43 -2.86
C ARG A 54 -2.35 -5.44 -3.80
N TRP A 55 -1.32 -5.92 -4.51
CA TRP A 55 -0.47 -5.16 -5.44
C TRP A 55 0.51 -4.14 -4.82
N GLU A 56 0.46 -3.90 -3.51
CA GLU A 56 1.47 -3.09 -2.85
C GLU A 56 2.79 -3.86 -2.79
N ARG A 57 3.90 -3.12 -2.97
CA ARG A 57 5.26 -3.64 -2.84
C ARG A 57 5.85 -3.39 -1.45
N VAL A 58 5.04 -2.84 -0.54
CA VAL A 58 5.40 -2.51 0.83
C VAL A 58 4.55 -3.32 1.80
N THR A 59 5.11 -3.67 2.94
CA THR A 59 4.39 -4.43 3.97
C THR A 59 3.55 -3.49 4.85
N HIS A 60 2.54 -4.05 5.52
CA HIS A 60 1.78 -3.33 6.55
C HIS A 60 2.70 -2.80 7.64
N ALA A 61 3.67 -3.60 8.08
CA ALA A 61 4.64 -3.21 9.11
C ALA A 61 5.49 -2.01 8.67
N LEU A 62 5.99 -2.01 7.43
CA LEU A 62 6.76 -0.89 6.89
C LEU A 62 5.91 0.39 6.81
N VAL A 63 4.67 0.27 6.37
CA VAL A 63 3.73 1.42 6.33
C VAL A 63 3.47 1.98 7.72
N GLN A 64 3.29 1.13 8.74
CA GLN A 64 3.12 1.57 10.12
C GLN A 64 4.39 2.25 10.66
N ALA A 65 5.58 1.70 10.37
CA ALA A 65 6.85 2.31 10.76
C ALA A 65 7.03 3.72 10.16
N MET A 66 6.74 3.88 8.86
CA MET A 66 6.74 5.19 8.20
C MET A 66 5.75 6.17 8.85
N ALA A 67 4.54 5.72 9.17
CA ALA A 67 3.52 6.56 9.80
C ALA A 67 3.89 6.98 11.23
N LEU A 68 4.56 6.12 11.99
CA LEU A 68 5.06 6.45 13.32
C LEU A 68 6.20 7.47 13.24
N LEU A 69 7.15 7.27 12.33
CA LEU A 69 8.28 8.19 12.15
C LEU A 69 7.82 9.56 11.62
N ALA A 70 6.82 9.59 10.76
CA ALA A 70 6.20 10.82 10.25
C ALA A 70 5.49 11.67 11.33
N LYS A 71 5.32 11.16 12.55
CA LYS A 71 4.87 11.98 13.70
C LYS A 71 5.98 12.90 14.23
N LYS A 72 7.24 12.63 13.86
CA LYS A 72 8.43 13.29 14.39
C LYS A 72 9.27 13.95 13.30
N LEU A 73 9.22 13.43 12.07
CA LEU A 73 10.01 13.89 10.94
C LEU A 73 9.13 14.36 9.77
N PHE A 74 9.69 15.21 8.92
CA PHE A 74 9.08 15.57 7.64
C PHE A 74 9.02 14.35 6.70
N PHE A 75 8.02 14.30 5.82
CA PHE A 75 7.87 13.17 4.88
C PHE A 75 9.10 12.92 3.99
N LYS A 76 9.86 13.97 3.67
CA LYS A 76 11.10 13.85 2.90
C LYS A 76 12.18 13.10 3.68
N GLU A 77 12.34 13.43 4.97
CA GLU A 77 13.31 12.77 5.85
C GLU A 77 12.93 11.31 6.09
N VAL A 78 11.63 11.02 6.25
CA VAL A 78 11.13 9.64 6.34
C VAL A 78 11.44 8.88 5.05
N ALA A 79 11.24 9.51 3.89
CA ALA A 79 11.53 8.91 2.59
C ALA A 79 13.01 8.62 2.41
N GLU A 80 13.88 9.56 2.80
CA GLU A 80 15.34 9.39 2.79
C GLU A 80 15.78 8.27 3.75
N TYR A 81 15.21 8.19 4.95
CA TYR A 81 15.54 7.14 5.94
C TYR A 81 15.20 5.73 5.44
N PHE A 82 14.08 5.56 4.73
CA PHE A 82 13.64 4.26 4.20
C PHE A 82 14.07 4.01 2.75
N GLU A 83 14.81 4.94 2.12
CA GLU A 83 15.19 4.89 0.71
C GLU A 83 13.99 4.71 -0.25
N LEU A 84 12.91 5.46 0.01
CA LEU A 84 11.66 5.42 -0.75
C LEU A 84 11.36 6.75 -1.43
N ASP A 85 10.44 6.70 -2.41
CA ASP A 85 9.89 7.92 -2.99
C ASP A 85 8.95 8.62 -1.99
N TRP A 86 9.15 9.92 -1.82
CA TRP A 86 8.41 10.73 -0.84
C TRP A 86 6.90 10.79 -1.13
N LYS A 87 6.47 10.71 -2.40
CA LYS A 87 5.03 10.69 -2.73
C LYS A 87 4.41 9.37 -2.27
N GLY A 88 5.16 8.28 -2.37
CA GLY A 88 4.80 6.99 -1.77
C GLY A 88 4.57 7.12 -0.28
N VAL A 89 5.54 7.68 0.46
CA VAL A 89 5.43 7.92 1.92
C VAL A 89 4.16 8.73 2.25
N VAL A 90 3.93 9.85 1.56
CA VAL A 90 2.73 10.68 1.77
C VAL A 90 1.45 9.86 1.57
N ALA A 91 1.36 9.07 0.51
CA ALA A 91 0.19 8.24 0.24
C ALA A 91 -0.03 7.18 1.33
N PHE A 92 1.04 6.54 1.80
CA PHE A 92 0.96 5.54 2.87
C PHE A 92 0.54 6.14 4.21
N VAL A 93 1.12 7.27 4.60
CA VAL A 93 0.75 7.94 5.86
C VAL A 93 -0.69 8.44 5.79
N LYS A 94 -1.11 9.04 4.67
CA LYS A 94 -2.50 9.46 4.48
C LYS A 94 -3.48 8.30 4.67
N ARG A 95 -3.17 7.14 4.09
CA ARG A 95 -3.96 5.92 4.26
C ARG A 95 -4.06 5.48 5.73
N VAL A 96 -2.95 5.49 6.48
CA VAL A 96 -2.95 5.14 7.91
C VAL A 96 -3.81 6.12 8.71
N VAL A 97 -3.73 7.42 8.40
CA VAL A 97 -4.58 8.44 9.04
C VAL A 97 -6.05 8.20 8.73
N GLU A 98 -6.42 7.95 7.47
CA GLU A 98 -7.79 7.66 7.07
C GLU A 98 -8.35 6.40 7.75
N GLU A 99 -7.53 5.33 7.84
CA GLU A 99 -7.88 4.10 8.56
C GLU A 99 -8.08 4.38 10.06
N GLY A 100 -7.19 5.16 10.69
CA GLY A 100 -7.31 5.58 12.09
C GLY A 100 -8.51 6.49 12.37
N LEU A 101 -8.88 7.35 11.42
CA LEU A 101 -10.06 8.22 11.52
C LEU A 101 -11.36 7.40 11.47
N LYS A 102 -11.43 6.35 10.65
CA LYS A 102 -12.60 5.44 10.62
C LYS A 102 -12.80 4.69 11.94
N LEU A 103 -11.71 4.40 12.64
CA LEU A 103 -11.72 3.74 13.95
C LEU A 103 -11.90 4.73 15.11
N ARG A 104 -11.87 6.04 14.84
CA ARG A 104 -11.99 7.09 15.85
C ARG A 104 -13.42 7.10 16.40
N LYS A 105 -13.56 6.75 17.68
CA LYS A 105 -14.79 6.99 18.44
C LYS A 105 -14.73 8.37 19.08
N VAL A 106 -15.69 9.24 18.72
CA VAL A 106 -15.88 10.55 19.34
C VAL A 106 -16.92 10.38 20.45
N LYS A 107 -16.60 10.81 21.67
CA LYS A 107 -17.57 10.84 22.78
C LYS A 107 -18.48 12.06 22.63
N THR A 108 -19.53 12.13 23.42
CA THR A 108 -20.35 13.34 23.53
C THR A 108 -19.45 14.55 23.83
N LEU A 109 -19.64 15.60 23.04
CA LEU A 109 -18.85 16.84 23.09
C LEU A 109 -19.61 17.86 23.95
N HIS A 110 -18.96 18.40 24.98
CA HIS A 110 -19.57 19.37 25.89
C HIS A 110 -18.95 20.76 25.74
N LEU A 111 -17.62 20.83 25.58
CA LEU A 111 -16.88 22.08 25.42
C LEU A 111 -16.04 22.04 24.14
N LEU A 112 -16.41 22.90 23.19
CA LEU A 112 -15.75 22.99 21.89
C LEU A 112 -14.94 24.26 21.76
N GLY A 113 -13.70 24.11 21.30
CA GLY A 113 -12.86 25.21 20.84
C GLY A 113 -12.90 25.25 19.31
N ILE A 114 -13.10 26.43 18.74
CA ILE A 114 -13.04 26.63 17.29
C ILE A 114 -11.99 27.70 17.02
N ASP A 115 -11.05 27.39 16.13
CA ASP A 115 -9.97 28.28 15.73
C ASP A 115 -9.78 28.25 14.21
N GLU A 116 -9.11 29.26 13.68
CA GLU A 116 -8.86 29.41 12.26
C GLU A 116 -7.38 29.69 11.97
N VAL A 117 -6.74 28.78 11.24
CA VAL A 117 -5.33 28.90 10.87
C VAL A 117 -5.20 29.26 9.39
N SER A 118 -4.60 30.42 9.12
CA SER A 118 -4.27 30.84 7.76
C SER A 118 -3.21 29.91 7.14
N ARG A 119 -3.50 29.43 5.94
CA ARG A 119 -2.70 28.46 5.19
C ARG A 119 -2.40 28.98 3.78
N LYS A 120 -1.16 29.46 3.59
CA LYS A 120 -0.66 30.10 2.36
C LYS A 120 -1.25 31.49 2.12
N LYS A 121 -0.56 32.26 1.28
CA LYS A 121 -1.02 33.58 0.83
C LYS A 121 -2.36 33.46 0.08
N GLY A 122 -3.22 34.46 0.23
CA GLY A 122 -4.51 34.53 -0.47
C GLY A 122 -5.70 34.00 0.33
N HIS A 123 -5.75 34.25 1.65
CA HIS A 123 -6.94 34.03 2.48
C HIS A 123 -7.52 32.61 2.41
N ARG A 124 -6.65 31.60 2.50
CA ARG A 124 -7.05 30.20 2.60
C ARG A 124 -6.90 29.76 4.04
N TYR A 125 -7.96 29.28 4.66
CA TYR A 125 -7.95 28.98 6.07
C TYR A 125 -8.28 27.52 6.37
N LEU A 126 -7.80 27.03 7.50
CA LEU A 126 -8.14 25.74 8.09
C LEU A 126 -8.91 26.02 9.37
N THR A 127 -10.16 25.56 9.43
CA THR A 127 -10.94 25.56 10.67
C THR A 127 -10.52 24.36 11.51
N LEU A 128 -10.13 24.62 12.74
CA LEU A 128 -9.75 23.60 13.73
C LEU A 128 -10.85 23.54 14.78
N VAL A 129 -11.35 22.33 15.05
CA VAL A 129 -12.36 22.09 16.09
C VAL A 129 -11.77 21.14 17.12
N TYR A 130 -11.77 21.56 18.39
CA TYR A 130 -11.18 20.82 19.50
C TYR A 130 -12.24 20.46 20.53
N ASP A 131 -12.12 19.28 21.10
CA ASP A 131 -12.65 18.97 22.42
C ASP A 131 -11.70 19.59 23.46
N LEU A 132 -12.14 20.68 24.09
CA LEU A 132 -11.33 21.43 25.06
C LEU A 132 -11.19 20.69 26.40
N GLU A 133 -12.14 19.84 26.77
CA GLU A 133 -12.03 19.04 27.99
C GLU A 133 -10.90 18.02 27.89
N ARG A 134 -10.71 17.45 26.69
CA ARG A 134 -9.76 16.35 26.46
C ARG A 134 -8.49 16.79 25.72
N GLY A 135 -8.38 18.06 25.38
CA GLY A 135 -7.26 18.61 24.61
C GLY A 135 -7.07 17.91 23.26
N ARG A 136 -8.17 17.62 22.55
CA ARG A 136 -8.15 16.76 21.35
C ARG A 136 -8.76 17.45 20.14
N LEU A 137 -8.02 17.47 19.03
CA LEU A 137 -8.55 17.89 17.73
C LEU A 137 -9.51 16.83 17.16
N LEU A 138 -10.69 17.28 16.71
CA LEU A 138 -11.75 16.44 16.16
C LEU A 138 -11.52 16.07 14.69
#